data_AF-A0A7J2H7M1-F1
#
_entry.id   AF-A0A7J2H7M1-F1
#
_cell.length_a   1.000
_cell.length_b   1.000
_cell.length_c   1.000
_cell.angle_alpha   90.00
_cell.angle_beta   90.00
_cell.angle_gamma   90.00
#
_symmetry.space_group_name_H-M   'P 1'
#
loop_
_entity.id
_entity.type
_entity.pdbx_description
1 polymer ?
#
loop_
_entity_poly.entity_id
_entity_poly.type
_entity_poly.pdbx_seq_one_letter_code
_entity_poly.pdbx_strand_id
1 'polypeptide(L)'
;MSGPSLSRRLGGPEPIEVIVAEILARVEVSRLSLRSVMEEYFKQRPRLKQARGLARAYATGVLRTYRIVDELADRVLGLDPEVLPPFERNLLRALLYEARFRDVRGERILAIGARYGFKEMDRAALRRVRELDVKELVRGLSRVARMAVEYSQP
;
A
#
# COMPACT_ATOMS: atom_id res chain seq x y z
N MET A 1 16.49 16.29 9.39
CA MET A 1 15.50 17.38 9.23
C MET A 1 14.18 16.77 8.79
N SER A 2 13.18 16.71 9.67
CA SER A 2 11.86 16.17 9.33
C SER A 2 11.07 17.24 8.59
N GLY A 3 10.87 17.06 7.29
CA GLY A 3 9.99 17.93 6.50
C GLY A 3 8.58 17.97 7.09
N PRO A 4 7.80 19.04 6.84
CA PRO A 4 6.42 19.10 7.30
C PRO A 4 5.65 17.88 6.79
N SER A 5 4.86 17.23 7.65
CA SER A 5 4.02 16.11 7.22
C SER A 5 3.13 16.58 6.07
N LEU A 6 3.11 15.81 4.98
CA LEU A 6 2.33 16.09 3.77
C LEU A 6 0.83 16.31 4.09
N SER A 7 0.37 15.81 5.25
CA SER A 7 -0.96 16.04 5.82
C SER A 7 -1.33 17.49 6.14
N ARG A 8 -0.37 18.39 6.40
CA ARG A 8 -0.70 19.76 6.86
C ARG A 8 -1.31 20.63 5.74
N ARG A 9 -1.22 20.22 4.47
CA ARG A 9 -1.66 21.03 3.31
C ARG A 9 -3.12 20.86 2.90
N LEU A 10 -3.88 19.88 3.42
CA LEU A 10 -5.07 19.37 2.68
C LEU A 10 -6.37 19.10 3.50
N GLY A 11 -6.52 19.68 4.70
CA GLY A 11 -7.86 19.95 5.29
C GLY A 11 -8.80 18.77 5.67
N GLY A 12 -8.29 17.63 6.14
CA GLY A 12 -9.11 16.52 6.67
C GLY A 12 -8.31 15.51 7.50
N PRO A 13 -8.96 14.53 8.17
CA PRO A 13 -8.25 13.46 8.87
C PRO A 13 -7.39 12.67 7.86
N GLU A 14 -6.16 12.35 8.27
CA GLU A 14 -5.20 11.65 7.42
C GLU A 14 -5.72 10.24 7.08
N PRO A 15 -5.86 9.88 5.79
CA PRO A 15 -6.31 8.55 5.41
C PRO A 15 -5.38 7.47 5.96
N ILE A 16 -5.94 6.35 6.40
CA ILE A 16 -5.16 5.28 7.02
C ILE A 16 -4.12 4.67 6.05
N GLU A 17 -4.38 4.68 4.75
CA GLU A 17 -3.48 4.26 3.68
C GLU A 17 -2.21 5.11 3.68
N VAL A 18 -2.36 6.41 3.86
CA VAL A 18 -1.25 7.38 3.92
C VAL A 18 -0.43 7.14 5.18
N ILE A 19 -1.09 6.92 6.33
CA ILE A 19 -0.41 6.59 7.58
C ILE A 19 0.40 5.29 7.43
N VAL A 20 -0.20 4.25 6.84
CA VAL A 20 0.47 2.96 6.60
C VAL A 20 1.62 3.13 5.62
N ALA A 21 1.45 3.90 4.55
CA ALA A 21 2.50 4.19 3.58
C ALA A 21 3.69 4.92 4.21
N GLU A 22 3.47 5.94 5.04
CA GLU A 22 4.55 6.63 5.77
C GLU A 22 5.30 5.68 6.71
N ILE A 23 4.58 4.81 7.43
CA ILE A 23 5.17 3.83 8.34
C ILE A 23 6.03 2.83 7.56
N LEU A 24 5.50 2.23 6.48
CA LEU A 24 6.20 1.22 5.69
C LEU A 24 7.39 1.81 4.93
N ALA A 25 7.25 3.01 4.36
CA ALA A 25 8.36 3.72 3.75
C ALA A 25 9.50 3.97 4.74
N ARG A 26 9.18 4.33 5.99
CA ARG A 26 10.18 4.50 7.04
C ARG A 26 10.81 3.17 7.45
N VAL A 27 10.06 2.07 7.50
CA VAL A 27 10.60 0.71 7.71
C VAL A 27 11.63 0.38 6.62
N GLU A 28 11.28 0.60 5.35
CA GLU A 28 12.16 0.32 4.21
C GLU A 28 13.45 1.15 4.26
N VAL A 29 13.34 2.47 4.45
CA VAL A 29 14.49 3.39 4.42
C VAL A 29 15.41 3.21 5.63
N SER A 30 14.85 3.04 6.83
CA SER A 30 15.63 2.95 8.06
C SER A 30 16.07 1.53 8.42
N ARG A 31 15.53 0.51 7.73
CA ARG A 31 15.73 -0.92 8.03
C ARG A 31 15.43 -1.28 9.49
N LEU A 32 14.50 -0.55 10.11
CA LEU A 32 14.03 -0.80 11.46
C LEU A 32 12.78 -1.68 11.46
N SER A 33 12.54 -2.37 12.59
CA SER A 33 11.32 -3.18 12.73
C SER A 33 10.05 -2.32 12.63
N LEU A 34 8.98 -2.90 12.07
CA LEU A 34 7.66 -2.26 12.03
C LEU A 34 7.23 -1.81 13.43
N ARG A 35 7.49 -2.62 14.46
CA ARG A 35 7.16 -2.29 15.85
C ARG A 35 7.84 -0.99 16.29
N SER A 36 9.16 -0.89 16.10
CA SER A 36 9.95 0.28 16.51
C SER A 36 9.51 1.53 15.75
N VAL A 37 9.30 1.43 14.44
CA VAL A 37 8.83 2.55 13.61
C VAL A 37 7.45 3.02 14.06
N MET A 38 6.52 2.11 14.32
CA MET A 38 5.18 2.46 14.79
C MET A 38 5.19 3.11 16.18
N GLU A 39 5.98 2.59 17.12
CA GLU A 39 6.13 3.19 18.45
C GLU A 39 6.56 4.65 18.34
N GLU A 40 7.59 4.93 17.56
CA GLU A 40 8.08 6.29 17.35
C GLU A 40 7.07 7.16 16.57
N TYR A 41 6.45 6.62 15.52
CA TYR A 41 5.48 7.34 14.69
C TYR A 41 4.30 7.89 15.50
N PHE A 42 3.69 7.04 16.34
CA PHE A 42 2.53 7.42 17.17
C PHE A 42 2.92 8.21 18.41
N LYS A 43 4.15 8.06 18.92
CA LYS A 43 4.69 8.95 19.97
C LYS A 43 4.81 10.39 19.47
N GLN A 44 5.29 10.58 18.24
CA GLN A 44 5.39 11.89 17.60
C GLN A 44 4.05 12.46 17.13
N ARG A 45 3.01 11.62 17.00
CA ARG A 45 1.66 12.00 16.54
C ARG A 45 0.56 11.51 17.50
N PRO A 46 0.47 12.04 18.75
CA PRO A 46 -0.47 11.55 19.75
C PRO A 46 -1.94 11.56 19.30
N ARG A 47 -2.34 12.54 18.48
CA ARG A 47 -3.68 12.64 17.89
C ARG A 47 -4.10 11.44 17.04
N LEU A 48 -3.14 10.66 16.53
CA LEU A 48 -3.40 9.47 15.71
C LEU A 48 -3.39 8.18 16.53
N LYS A 49 -3.14 8.24 17.84
CA LYS A 49 -2.92 7.04 18.68
C LYS A 49 -4.06 6.03 18.61
N GLN A 50 -5.30 6.48 18.44
CA GLN A 50 -6.48 5.63 18.24
C GLN A 50 -6.41 4.76 16.98
N ALA A 51 -5.72 5.21 15.93
CA ALA A 51 -5.57 4.46 14.69
C ALA A 51 -4.43 3.42 14.74
N ARG A 52 -3.66 3.35 15.84
CA ARG A 52 -2.47 2.49 15.95
C ARG A 52 -2.78 1.01 15.72
N GLY A 53 -3.87 0.50 16.29
CA GLY A 53 -4.28 -0.90 16.12
C GLY A 53 -4.60 -1.21 14.66
N LEU A 54 -5.41 -0.36 14.02
CA LEU A 54 -5.77 -0.48 12.61
C LEU A 54 -4.54 -0.39 11.70
N ALA A 55 -3.67 0.60 11.92
CA ALA A 55 -2.43 0.77 11.16
C ALA A 55 -1.54 -0.47 11.27
N ARG A 56 -1.46 -1.11 12.44
CA ARG A 56 -0.64 -2.32 12.64
C ARG A 56 -1.17 -3.49 11.83
N ALA A 57 -2.47 -3.76 11.95
CA ALA A 57 -3.13 -4.85 11.24
C ALA A 57 -3.01 -4.65 9.73
N TYR A 58 -3.21 -3.41 9.27
CA TYR A 58 -3.13 -3.06 7.86
C TYR A 58 -1.69 -3.15 7.32
N ALA A 59 -0.71 -2.53 7.96
CA ALA A 59 0.70 -2.66 7.57
C ALA A 59 1.15 -4.12 7.50
N THR A 60 0.73 -4.94 8.47
CA THR A 60 1.01 -6.39 8.47
C THR A 60 0.33 -7.10 7.29
N GLY A 61 -0.91 -6.75 6.96
CA GLY A 61 -1.62 -7.31 5.81
C GLY A 61 -0.92 -6.99 4.49
N VAL A 62 -0.49 -5.74 4.31
CA VAL A 62 0.28 -5.30 3.14
C VAL A 62 1.59 -6.09 3.04
N LEU A 63 2.38 -6.15 4.12
CA LEU A 63 3.65 -6.88 4.13
C LEU A 63 3.50 -8.39 3.87
N ARG A 64 2.38 -9.00 4.23
CA ARG A 64 2.11 -10.43 3.97
C ARG A 64 1.70 -10.73 2.53
N THR A 65 1.28 -9.72 1.78
CA THR A 65 0.68 -9.90 0.45
C THR A 65 1.36 -9.04 -0.62
N TYR A 66 2.49 -8.40 -0.29
CA TYR A 66 3.11 -7.38 -1.13
C TYR A 66 3.43 -7.89 -2.53
N ARG A 67 3.80 -9.17 -2.70
CA ARG A 67 4.10 -9.72 -4.04
C ARG A 67 2.87 -9.83 -4.93
N ILE A 68 1.75 -10.28 -4.37
CA ILE A 68 0.47 -10.32 -5.09
C ILE A 68 0.06 -8.89 -5.47
N VAL A 69 0.24 -7.96 -4.53
CA VAL A 69 -0.09 -6.56 -4.72
C VAL A 69 0.80 -5.88 -5.76
N ASP A 70 2.08 -6.21 -5.78
CA ASP A 70 3.04 -5.66 -6.76
C ASP A 70 2.77 -6.22 -8.15
N GLU A 71 2.47 -7.52 -8.27
CA GLU A 71 2.06 -8.10 -9.54
C GLU A 71 0.73 -7.49 -10.04
N LEU A 72 -0.19 -7.15 -9.14
CA LEU A 72 -1.43 -6.42 -9.51
C LEU A 72 -1.12 -5.01 -10.03
N ALA A 73 -0.16 -4.31 -9.42
CA ALA A 73 0.27 -3.00 -9.89
C ALA A 73 0.84 -3.09 -11.32
N ASP A 74 1.73 -4.06 -11.56
CA ASP A 74 2.35 -4.25 -12.87
C ASP A 74 1.32 -4.69 -13.93
N ARG A 75 0.59 -5.78 -13.66
CA ARG A 75 -0.32 -6.40 -14.64
C ARG A 75 -1.58 -5.61 -14.93
N VAL A 76 -2.11 -4.91 -13.93
CA VAL A 76 -3.41 -4.21 -14.06
C VAL A 76 -3.21 -2.72 -14.31
N LEU A 77 -2.26 -2.09 -13.63
CA LEU A 77 -2.01 -0.65 -13.75
C LEU A 77 -0.85 -0.32 -14.69
N GLY A 78 -0.01 -1.28 -15.07
CA GLY A 78 1.21 -1.01 -15.83
C GLY A 78 2.25 -0.23 -15.01
N LEU A 79 2.18 -0.33 -13.68
CA LEU A 79 3.05 0.39 -12.76
C LEU A 79 4.01 -0.58 -12.09
N ASP A 80 5.30 -0.41 -12.30
CA ASP A 80 6.34 -1.12 -11.56
C ASP A 80 6.55 -0.48 -10.18
N PRO A 81 6.23 -1.16 -9.06
CA PRO A 81 6.42 -0.60 -7.74
C PRO A 81 7.90 -0.41 -7.35
N GLU A 82 8.83 -1.18 -7.94
CA GLU A 82 10.25 -1.12 -7.58
C GLU A 82 10.90 0.21 -7.96
N VAL A 83 10.45 0.83 -9.06
CA VAL A 83 10.94 2.14 -9.51
C VAL A 83 10.30 3.33 -8.79
N LEU A 84 9.22 3.12 -8.04
CA LEU A 84 8.57 4.18 -7.28
C LEU A 84 9.37 4.55 -6.02
N PRO A 85 9.34 5.83 -5.58
CA PRO A 85 9.93 6.17 -4.28
C PRO A 85 9.20 5.45 -3.13
N PRO A 86 9.85 5.24 -1.97
CA PRO A 86 9.33 4.37 -0.91
C PRO A 86 7.92 4.70 -0.42
N PHE A 87 7.57 5.98 -0.36
CA PHE A 87 6.23 6.41 0.06
C PHE A 87 5.18 6.03 -0.97
N GLU A 88 5.39 6.39 -2.23
CA GLU A 88 4.50 6.14 -3.35
C GLU A 88 4.31 4.63 -3.59
N ARG A 89 5.40 3.86 -3.54
CA ARG A 89 5.34 2.38 -3.60
C ARG A 89 4.43 1.82 -2.52
N ASN A 90 4.62 2.24 -1.27
CA ASN A 90 3.82 1.71 -0.16
C ASN A 90 2.40 2.25 -0.13
N LEU A 91 2.15 3.44 -0.67
CA LEU A 91 0.80 3.95 -0.86
C LEU A 91 0.04 3.17 -1.94
N LEU A 92 0.69 2.91 -3.08
CA LEU A 92 0.14 2.06 -4.14
C LEU A 92 -0.20 0.67 -3.59
N ARG A 93 0.74 0.06 -2.86
CA ARG A 93 0.52 -1.24 -2.20
C ARG A 93 -0.64 -1.19 -1.22
N ALA A 94 -0.73 -0.14 -0.40
CA ALA A 94 -1.83 0.02 0.55
C ALA A 94 -3.17 0.10 -0.18
N LEU A 95 -3.30 0.94 -1.21
CA LEU A 95 -4.53 1.12 -1.99
C LEU A 95 -4.98 -0.17 -2.67
N LEU A 96 -4.06 -0.88 -3.30
CA LEU A 96 -4.32 -2.16 -3.96
C LEU A 96 -4.68 -3.27 -2.97
N TYR A 97 -4.04 -3.30 -1.80
CA TYR A 97 -4.42 -4.23 -0.73
C TYR A 97 -5.87 -4.01 -0.28
N GLU A 98 -6.27 -2.76 -0.03
CA GLU A 98 -7.66 -2.44 0.33
C GLU A 98 -8.61 -2.83 -0.79
N ALA A 99 -8.26 -2.51 -2.04
CA ALA A 99 -9.06 -2.88 -3.20
C ALA A 99 -9.27 -4.40 -3.31
N ARG A 100 -8.23 -5.19 -3.06
CA ARG A 100 -8.20 -6.64 -3.31
C ARG A 100 -8.74 -7.48 -2.15
N PHE A 101 -8.45 -7.06 -0.92
CA PHE A 101 -8.63 -7.89 0.27
C PHE A 101 -9.60 -7.30 1.30
N ARG A 102 -10.12 -6.08 1.06
CA ARG A 102 -11.10 -5.45 1.94
C ARG A 102 -12.30 -4.93 1.15
N ASP A 103 -13.43 -4.83 1.83
CA ASP A 103 -14.66 -4.29 1.25
C ASP A 103 -14.74 -2.76 1.44
N VAL A 104 -13.77 -2.05 0.85
CA VAL A 104 -13.74 -0.58 0.89
C VAL A 104 -14.36 0.01 -0.38
N ARG A 105 -15.14 1.07 -0.21
CA ARG A 105 -15.78 1.81 -1.30
C ARG A 105 -14.74 2.27 -2.33
N GLY A 106 -14.98 1.93 -3.58
CA GLY A 106 -14.03 2.18 -4.67
C GLY A 106 -13.76 3.66 -4.87
N GLU A 107 -14.77 4.52 -4.71
CA GLU A 107 -14.66 5.98 -4.80
C GLU A 107 -13.58 6.53 -3.86
N ARG A 108 -13.45 5.94 -2.67
CA ARG A 108 -12.47 6.36 -1.68
C ARG A 108 -11.05 6.02 -2.13
N ILE A 109 -10.86 4.83 -2.70
CA ILE A 109 -9.57 4.38 -3.24
C ILE A 109 -9.17 5.28 -4.41
N LEU A 110 -10.10 5.52 -5.35
CA LEU A 110 -9.89 6.39 -6.50
C LEU A 110 -9.58 7.84 -6.09
N ALA A 111 -10.28 8.38 -5.08
CA ALA A 111 -10.04 9.73 -4.60
C ALA A 111 -8.64 9.90 -3.99
N ILE A 112 -8.16 8.89 -3.24
CA ILE A 112 -6.79 8.90 -2.71
C ILE A 112 -5.79 8.70 -3.85
N GLY A 113 -6.04 7.75 -4.76
CA GLY A 113 -5.20 7.49 -5.92
C GLY A 113 -4.97 8.75 -6.77
N ALA A 114 -6.06 9.42 -7.16
CA ALA A 114 -6.03 10.67 -7.90
C ALA A 114 -5.29 11.79 -7.15
N ARG A 115 -5.50 11.91 -5.83
CA ARG A 115 -4.83 12.90 -4.98
C ARG A 115 -3.31 12.72 -4.96
N TYR A 116 -2.80 11.50 -5.13
CA TYR A 116 -1.37 11.19 -5.13
C TYR A 116 -0.82 10.86 -6.54
N GLY A 117 -1.60 11.12 -7.59
CA GLY A 117 -1.13 11.05 -8.98
C GLY A 117 -1.19 9.68 -9.64
N PHE A 118 -1.83 8.68 -9.03
CA PHE A 118 -2.06 7.37 -9.65
C PHE A 118 -3.24 7.43 -10.63
N LYS A 119 -3.01 7.94 -11.84
CA LYS A 119 -4.05 8.18 -12.86
C LYS A 119 -4.52 6.88 -13.51
N GLU A 120 -3.68 5.86 -13.51
CA GLU A 120 -3.92 4.52 -14.01
C GLU A 120 -4.96 3.78 -13.16
N MET A 121 -5.14 4.21 -11.92
CA MET A 121 -6.13 3.65 -11.00
C MET A 121 -7.51 4.26 -11.28
N ASP A 122 -8.19 3.71 -12.29
CA ASP A 122 -9.57 4.05 -12.63
C ASP A 122 -10.59 2.99 -12.17
N ARG A 123 -11.88 3.19 -12.48
CA ARG A 123 -12.95 2.25 -12.11
C ARG A 123 -12.80 0.87 -12.76
N ALA A 124 -12.29 0.81 -13.99
CA ALA A 124 -12.11 -0.45 -14.72
C ALA A 124 -10.92 -1.21 -14.15
N ALA A 125 -9.80 -0.53 -13.92
CA ALA A 125 -8.63 -1.07 -13.24
C ALA A 125 -9.00 -1.60 -11.84
N LEU A 126 -9.74 -0.83 -11.05
CA LEU A 126 -10.15 -1.25 -9.71
C LEU A 126 -11.05 -2.49 -9.73
N ARG A 127 -11.94 -2.60 -10.72
CA ARG A 127 -12.75 -3.81 -10.94
C ARG A 127 -11.86 -5.01 -11.25
N ARG A 128 -10.89 -4.85 -12.16
CA ARG A 128 -9.93 -5.92 -12.49
C ARG A 128 -9.11 -6.34 -11.28
N VAL A 129 -8.62 -5.39 -10.47
CA VAL A 129 -7.91 -5.70 -9.22
C VAL A 129 -8.75 -6.58 -8.29
N ARG A 130 -10.07 -6.37 -8.22
CA ARG A 130 -10.98 -7.15 -7.37
C ARG A 130 -11.27 -8.55 -7.91
N GLU A 131 -11.41 -8.67 -9.22
CA GLU A 131 -11.97 -9.85 -9.88
C GLU A 131 -10.89 -10.80 -10.43
N LEU A 132 -9.64 -10.33 -10.62
CA LEU A 132 -8.58 -11.11 -11.25
C LEU A 132 -8.20 -12.34 -10.40
N ASP A 133 -8.24 -13.52 -11.03
CA ASP A 133 -7.83 -14.78 -10.42
C ASP A 133 -6.31 -14.81 -10.21
N VAL A 134 -5.86 -15.36 -9.08
CA VAL A 134 -4.43 -15.44 -8.75
C VAL A 134 -3.65 -16.24 -9.80
N LYS A 135 -4.24 -17.30 -10.38
CA LYS A 135 -3.63 -18.09 -11.46
C LYS A 135 -3.45 -17.29 -12.74
N GLU A 136 -4.39 -16.39 -13.04
CA GLU A 136 -4.28 -15.48 -14.19
C GLU A 136 -3.23 -14.40 -13.93
N LEU A 137 -3.18 -13.88 -12.70
CA LEU A 137 -2.19 -12.91 -12.26
C LEU A 137 -0.76 -13.43 -12.45
N VAL A 138 -0.49 -14.67 -12.04
CA VAL A 138 0.86 -15.29 -12.16
C VAL A 138 1.13 -15.94 -13.53
N ARG A 139 0.22 -15.79 -14.50
CA ARG A 139 0.36 -16.45 -15.81
C ARG A 139 1.55 -15.88 -16.59
N GLY A 140 2.41 -16.76 -17.08
CA GLY A 140 3.62 -16.39 -17.83
C GLY A 140 4.84 -16.11 -16.95
N LEU A 141 4.70 -16.12 -15.61
CA LEU A 141 5.84 -16.12 -14.71
C LEU A 141 6.55 -17.47 -14.74
N SER A 142 7.86 -17.47 -14.50
CA SER A 142 8.61 -18.70 -14.24
C SER A 142 8.03 -19.42 -13.01
N ARG A 143 8.23 -20.75 -12.91
CA ARG A 143 7.73 -21.53 -11.76
C ARG A 143 8.20 -20.95 -10.41
N VAL A 144 9.46 -20.49 -10.35
CA VAL A 144 10.04 -19.86 -9.16
C VAL A 144 9.32 -18.55 -8.85
N ALA A 145 9.21 -17.63 -9.82
CA ALA A 145 8.53 -16.35 -9.65
C ALA A 145 7.05 -16.52 -9.25
N ARG A 146 6.36 -17.49 -9.85
CA ARG A 146 5.01 -17.86 -9.49
C ARG A 146 4.88 -18.28 -8.03
N MET A 147 5.73 -19.20 -7.55
CA MET A 147 5.73 -19.61 -6.14
C MET A 147 6.04 -18.43 -5.22
N ALA A 148 6.96 -17.58 -5.63
CA ALA A 148 7.33 -16.38 -4.91
C ALA A 148 6.12 -15.44 -4.72
N VAL A 149 5.29 -15.23 -5.76
CA VAL A 149 4.06 -14.45 -5.68
C VAL A 149 2.99 -15.15 -4.85
N GLU A 150 2.69 -16.43 -5.14
CA GLU A 150 1.63 -17.19 -4.46
C GLU A 150 1.87 -17.32 -2.95
N TYR A 151 3.13 -17.49 -2.52
CA TYR A 151 3.50 -17.61 -1.11
C TYR A 151 4.01 -16.32 -0.49
N SER A 152 4.08 -15.23 -1.26
CA SER A 152 4.64 -13.94 -0.83
C SER A 152 6.02 -14.06 -0.18
N GLN A 153 6.88 -14.93 -0.73
CA GLN A 153 8.25 -15.19 -0.27
C GLN A 153 9.27 -14.53 -1.20
N PRO A 154 10.39 -13.95 -0.70
CA PRO A 154 11.48 -13.36 -1.49
C PRO A 154 11.99 -14.24 -2.64
#